data_AF-A0A2I0P2Y0-F1
#
_entry.id   AF-A0A2I0P2Y0-F1
#
_cell.length_a   1.000
_cell.length_b   1.000
_cell.length_c   1.000
_cell.angle_alpha   90.00
_cell.angle_beta   90.00
_cell.angle_gamma   90.00
#
_symmetry.space_group_name_H-M   'P 1'
#
loop_
_entity.id
_entity.type
_entity.pdbx_description
1 polymer ?
#
loop_
_entity_poly.entity_id
_entity_poly.type
_entity_poly.pdbx_seq_one_letter_code
_entity_poly.pdbx_strand_id
1 'polypeptide(L)'
;MSLDEALRILAESAGVDHYGIADLSSATDAIRDQGGEFIAAYPRAVSIGVNLIHPLVDLLPSGADPGPALYRHHAYDVINSRLDLIISQIAGRIQHEGYSA
;
A
#
# COMPACT_ATOMS: atom_id res chain seq x y z
N MET A 1 2.90 -12.64 19.98
CA MET A 1 2.36 -11.86 18.86
C MET A 1 3.01 -12.38 17.60
N SER A 2 2.23 -12.71 16.57
CA SER A 2 2.81 -13.12 15.28
C SER A 2 3.36 -11.91 14.52
N LEU A 3 4.22 -12.14 13.52
CA LEU A 3 4.68 -11.05 12.65
C LEU A 3 3.51 -10.36 11.94
N ASP A 4 2.57 -11.13 11.38
CA ASP A 4 1.35 -10.59 10.74
C ASP A 4 0.57 -9.67 11.69
N GLU A 5 0.33 -10.12 12.92
CA GLU A 5 -0.39 -9.33 13.93
C GLU A 5 0.37 -8.02 14.26
N ALA A 6 1.69 -8.08 14.38
CA ALA A 6 2.51 -6.89 14.64
C ALA A 6 2.50 -5.90 13.45
N LEU A 7 2.56 -6.40 12.21
CA LEU A 7 2.49 -5.57 11.00
C LEU A 7 1.11 -4.92 10.84
N ARG A 8 0.04 -5.66 11.16
CA ARG A 8 -1.32 -5.13 11.14
C ARG A 8 -1.49 -4.01 12.15
N ILE A 9 -1.07 -4.22 13.40
CA ILE A 9 -1.11 -3.19 14.45
C ILE A 9 -0.33 -1.95 14.00
N LEU A 10 0.87 -2.13 13.41
CA LEU A 10 1.65 -1.02 12.88
C LEU A 10 0.89 -0.26 11.79
N ALA A 11 0.34 -0.97 10.79
CA ALA A 11 -0.41 -0.38 9.69
C ALA A 11 -1.64 0.41 10.20
N GLU A 12 -2.46 -0.21 11.05
CA GLU A 12 -3.64 0.41 11.65
C GLU A 12 -3.27 1.65 12.48
N SER A 13 -2.19 1.58 13.26
CA SER A 13 -1.71 2.74 14.04
C SER A 13 -1.20 3.89 13.16
N ALA A 14 -0.75 3.60 11.94
CA ALA A 14 -0.39 4.59 10.93
C ALA A 14 -1.59 5.09 10.10
N GLY A 15 -2.79 4.61 10.43
CA GLY A 15 -4.07 4.99 9.83
C GLY A 15 -4.33 4.35 8.46
N VAL A 16 -3.84 3.12 8.25
CA VAL A 16 -4.30 2.24 7.17
C VAL A 16 -5.72 1.77 7.49
N ASP A 17 -6.63 1.85 6.51
CA ASP A 17 -8.01 1.36 6.65
C ASP A 17 -8.14 -0.11 6.25
N HIS A 18 -7.32 -0.57 5.30
CA HIS A 18 -7.35 -1.93 4.76
C HIS A 18 -5.96 -2.54 4.77
N TYR A 19 -5.82 -3.73 5.34
CA TYR A 19 -4.54 -4.45 5.41
C TYR A 19 -4.73 -5.90 4.98
N GLY A 20 -3.78 -6.44 4.22
CA GLY A 20 -3.80 -7.84 3.80
C GLY A 20 -2.43 -8.39 3.47
N ILE A 21 -2.29 -9.71 3.62
CA ILE A 21 -1.13 -10.48 3.17
C ILE A 21 -1.61 -11.50 2.13
N ALA A 22 -0.88 -11.61 1.03
CA ALA A 22 -1.10 -12.62 0.00
C ALA A 22 0.09 -13.57 -0.11
N ASP A 23 -0.20 -14.86 -0.34
CA ASP A 23 0.77 -15.83 -0.84
C ASP A 23 0.85 -15.70 -2.37
N LEU A 24 2.05 -15.44 -2.89
CA LEU A 24 2.33 -15.20 -4.31
C LEU A 24 2.95 -16.41 -5.01
N SER A 25 3.12 -17.54 -4.33
CA SER A 25 3.78 -18.73 -4.88
C SER A 25 3.12 -19.29 -6.15
N SER A 26 1.81 -19.10 -6.33
CA SER A 26 1.09 -19.52 -7.53
C SER A 26 1.22 -18.54 -8.71
N ALA A 27 1.71 -17.32 -8.46
CA ALA A 27 1.81 -16.24 -9.44
C ALA A 27 3.26 -15.91 -9.83
N THR A 28 4.25 -16.71 -9.40
CA THR A 28 5.68 -16.42 -9.59
C THR A 28 6.06 -16.15 -11.04
N ASP A 29 5.55 -16.94 -12.00
CA ASP A 29 5.88 -16.74 -13.42
C ASP A 29 5.33 -15.41 -13.95
N ALA A 30 4.08 -15.07 -13.60
CA ALA A 30 3.46 -13.81 -14.00
C ALA A 30 4.15 -12.59 -13.37
N ILE A 31 4.65 -12.72 -12.14
CA ILE A 31 5.42 -11.67 -11.46
C ILE A 31 6.80 -11.52 -12.10
N ARG A 32 7.47 -12.63 -12.42
CA ARG A 32 8.77 -12.62 -13.11
C ARG A 32 8.68 -11.94 -14.46
N ASP A 33 7.65 -12.22 -15.24
CA ASP A 33 7.45 -11.63 -16.56
C ASP A 33 7.26 -10.10 -16.50
N GLN A 34 6.67 -9.57 -15.42
CA GLN A 34 6.40 -8.15 -15.24
C GLN A 34 7.52 -7.39 -14.51
N GLY A 35 8.10 -7.99 -13.48
CA GLY A 35 9.00 -7.33 -12.52
C GLY A 35 10.41 -7.94 -12.43
N GLY A 36 10.68 -9.00 -13.21
CA GLY A 36 11.96 -9.70 -13.21
C GLY A 36 12.18 -10.61 -12.00
N GLU A 37 13.33 -11.30 -12.02
CA GLU A 37 13.67 -12.31 -11.00
C GLU A 37 13.79 -11.74 -9.58
N PHE A 38 14.22 -10.48 -9.45
CA PHE A 38 14.39 -9.85 -8.15
C PHE A 38 13.06 -9.75 -7.40
N ILE A 39 11.99 -9.30 -8.07
CA ILE A 39 10.67 -9.18 -7.46
C ILE A 39 10.01 -10.56 -7.30
N ALA A 40 10.20 -11.46 -8.28
CA ALA A 40 9.66 -12.81 -8.23
C ALA A 40 10.23 -13.67 -7.07
N ALA A 41 11.38 -13.28 -6.51
CA ALA A 41 11.99 -13.95 -5.35
C ALA A 41 11.18 -13.79 -4.05
N TYR A 42 10.22 -12.85 -3.99
CA TYR A 42 9.39 -12.61 -2.81
C TYR A 42 8.08 -13.41 -2.88
N PRO A 43 7.88 -14.46 -2.07
CA PRO A 43 6.71 -15.34 -2.16
C PRO A 43 5.48 -14.78 -1.45
N ARG A 44 5.57 -13.59 -0.85
CA ARG A 44 4.47 -12.94 -0.13
C ARG A 44 4.44 -11.45 -0.44
N ALA A 45 3.23 -10.90 -0.48
CA ALA A 45 3.02 -9.47 -0.55
C ALA A 45 2.21 -8.98 0.65
N VAL A 46 2.56 -7.79 1.11
CA VAL A 46 1.73 -6.99 2.01
C VAL A 46 1.05 -5.93 1.16
N SER A 47 -0.27 -5.83 1.28
CA SER A 47 -1.08 -4.78 0.64
C SER A 47 -1.72 -3.93 1.72
N ILE A 48 -1.68 -2.62 1.51
CA ILE A 48 -2.35 -1.64 2.36
C ILE A 48 -3.26 -0.74 1.51
N GLY A 49 -4.31 -0.23 2.11
CA GLY A 49 -5.23 0.70 1.50
C GLY A 49 -5.72 1.73 2.49
N VAL A 50 -5.98 2.94 2.00
CA VAL A 50 -6.62 4.01 2.76
C VAL A 50 -7.86 4.49 2.02
N ASN A 51 -8.89 4.83 2.77
CA ASN A 51 -10.09 5.42 2.22
C ASN A 51 -9.80 6.87 1.82
N LEU A 52 -10.19 7.23 0.61
CA LEU A 52 -10.10 8.61 0.15
C LEU A 52 -11.14 9.47 0.87
N ILE A 53 -10.87 10.77 0.96
CA ILE A 53 -11.80 11.75 1.53
C ILE A 53 -13.02 11.83 0.62
N HIS A 54 -14.16 11.30 1.07
CA HIS A 54 -15.41 11.22 0.30
C HIS A 54 -15.79 12.55 -0.38
N PRO A 55 -15.79 13.72 0.31
CA PRO A 55 -16.04 14.99 -0.35
C PRO A 55 -15.13 15.32 -1.54
N LEU A 56 -13.85 14.90 -1.51
CA LEU A 56 -12.94 15.11 -2.64
C LEU A 56 -13.27 14.20 -3.83
N VAL A 57 -13.72 12.98 -3.56
CA VAL A 57 -14.18 12.05 -4.60
C VAL A 57 -15.48 12.59 -5.23
N ASP A 58 -16.40 13.07 -4.39
CA ASP A 58 -17.70 13.60 -4.82
C ASP A 58 -17.59 14.89 -5.65
N LEU A 59 -16.44 15.57 -5.61
CA LEU A 59 -16.16 16.73 -6.48
C LEU A 59 -15.85 16.34 -7.93
N LEU A 60 -15.42 15.09 -8.20
CA LEU A 60 -15.04 14.66 -9.55
C LEU A 60 -16.17 14.76 -10.58
N PRO A 61 -17.41 14.30 -10.31
CA PRO A 61 -18.49 14.36 -11.30
C PRO A 61 -18.97 15.78 -11.60
N SER A 62 -18.67 16.74 -10.72
CA SER A 62 -19.16 18.12 -10.87
C SER A 62 -18.57 18.85 -12.07
N GLY A 63 -17.40 18.41 -12.56
CA GLY A 63 -16.66 19.09 -13.65
C GLY A 63 -16.25 20.53 -13.33
N ALA A 64 -16.54 21.01 -12.12
CA ALA A 64 -16.25 22.37 -11.69
C ALA A 64 -14.80 22.46 -11.20
N ASP A 65 -14.08 23.45 -11.70
CA ASP A 65 -12.76 23.81 -11.17
C ASP A 65 -12.95 24.35 -9.74
N PRO A 66 -12.20 23.87 -8.71
CA PRO A 66 -10.95 23.10 -8.79
C PRO A 66 -11.08 21.59 -8.47
N GLY A 67 -12.25 20.97 -8.62
CA GLY A 67 -12.52 19.58 -8.21
C GLY A 67 -11.48 18.55 -8.71
N PRO A 68 -11.21 18.45 -10.03
CA PRO A 68 -10.22 17.51 -10.55
C PRO A 68 -8.78 17.78 -10.06
N ALA A 69 -8.40 19.06 -9.91
CA ALA A 69 -7.08 19.44 -9.43
C ALA A 69 -6.87 19.07 -7.95
N LEU A 70 -7.88 19.35 -7.11
CA LEU A 70 -7.88 18.98 -5.70
C LEU A 70 -7.87 17.46 -5.51
N TYR A 71 -8.70 16.73 -6.27
CA TYR A 71 -8.70 15.29 -6.25
C TYR A 71 -7.32 14.74 -6.61
N ARG A 72 -6.72 15.21 -7.72
CA ARG A 72 -5.40 14.74 -8.15
C ARG A 72 -4.35 14.95 -7.06
N HIS A 73 -4.30 16.16 -6.50
CA HIS A 73 -3.31 16.49 -5.49
C HIS A 73 -3.46 15.63 -4.23
N HIS A 74 -4.68 15.52 -3.69
CA HIS A 74 -4.88 14.77 -2.46
C HIS A 74 -4.83 13.26 -2.68
N ALA A 75 -5.53 12.73 -3.68
CA ALA A 75 -5.66 11.28 -3.89
C ALA A 75 -4.41 10.63 -4.48
N TYR A 76 -3.64 11.33 -5.32
CA TYR A 76 -2.40 10.78 -5.89
C TYR A 76 -1.15 11.30 -5.22
N ASP A 77 -1.01 12.62 -4.98
CA ASP A 77 0.27 13.11 -4.44
C ASP A 77 0.35 12.85 -2.92
N VAL A 78 -0.63 13.33 -2.17
CA VAL A 78 -0.63 13.23 -0.70
C VAL A 78 -0.81 11.80 -0.22
N ILE A 79 -1.80 11.08 -0.76
CA ILE A 79 -2.10 9.72 -0.32
C ILE A 79 -1.01 8.73 -0.76
N ASN A 80 -0.46 8.80 -2.00
CA ASN A 80 0.64 7.89 -2.36
C ASN A 80 1.88 8.14 -1.49
N SER A 81 2.23 9.41 -1.24
CA SER A 81 3.37 9.73 -0.35
C SER A 81 3.17 9.16 1.06
N ARG A 82 1.93 9.17 1.57
CA ARG A 82 1.59 8.56 2.85
C ARG A 82 1.71 7.04 2.80
N LEU A 83 1.20 6.39 1.76
CA LEU A 83 1.29 4.94 1.59
C LEU A 83 2.75 4.48 1.49
N ASP A 84 3.59 5.22 0.76
CA ASP A 84 5.04 4.95 0.63
C ASP A 84 5.74 4.98 1.99
N LEU A 85 5.44 5.99 2.81
CA LEU A 85 6.01 6.11 4.16
C LEU A 85 5.60 4.92 5.05
N ILE A 86 4.33 4.53 5.00
CA ILE A 86 3.81 3.41 5.81
C ILE A 86 4.43 2.09 5.36
N ILE A 87 4.50 1.84 4.05
CA ILE A 87 5.17 0.65 3.52
C ILE A 87 6.64 0.62 3.88
N SER A 88 7.34 1.75 3.86
CA SER A 88 8.73 1.83 4.30
C SER A 88 8.90 1.42 5.78
N GLN A 89 7.98 1.82 6.65
CA GLN A 89 7.98 1.41 8.06
C GLN A 89 7.71 -0.09 8.23
N ILE A 90 6.74 -0.61 7.48
CA ILE A 90 6.40 -2.05 7.47
C ILE A 90 7.60 -2.88 6.99
N ALA A 91 8.23 -2.48 5.89
CA ALA A 91 9.43 -3.14 5.37
C ALA A 91 10.56 -3.14 6.40
N GLY A 92 10.81 -2.00 7.07
CA GLY A 92 11.78 -1.90 8.16
C GLY A 92 11.46 -2.86 9.32
N ARG A 93 10.18 -3.03 9.68
CA ARG A 93 9.77 -4.00 10.70
C ARG A 93 9.99 -5.44 10.24
N ILE A 94 9.70 -5.78 8.99
CA ILE A 94 9.96 -7.11 8.42
C ILE A 94 11.46 -7.43 8.45
N GLN A 95 12.30 -6.46 8.07
CA GLN A 95 13.76 -6.60 8.13
C GLN A 95 14.28 -6.75 9.56
N HIS A 96 13.73 -6.02 10.52
CA HIS A 96 14.09 -6.15 11.94
C HIS A 96 13.89 -7.56 12.48
N GLU A 97 12.89 -8.27 11.95
CA GLU A 97 12.54 -9.65 12.34
C GLU A 97 13.36 -10.70 11.55
N GLY A 98 14.31 -10.25 10.70
CA GLY A 98 15.27 -11.09 10.00
C GLY A 98 14.85 -11.55 8.60
N TYR A 99 13.77 -11.01 8.05
CA TYR A 99 13.28 -11.36 6.71
C TYR A 99 13.69 -10.30 5.68
N SER A 100 13.72 -10.68 4.39
CA SER A 100 13.92 -9.72 3.29
C SER A 100 12.63 -8.97 2.98
N ALA A 101 12.71 -7.65 2.86
CA ALA A 101 11.63 -6.74 2.45
C ALA A 101 12.21 -5.46 1.86
#